data_AF-A0A0P0XUY4-F1
#
_entry.id   AF-A0A0P0XUY4-F1
#
_cell.length_a   1.000
_cell.length_b   1.000
_cell.length_c   1.000
_cell.angle_alpha   90.00
_cell.angle_beta   90.00
_cell.angle_gamma   90.00
#
_symmetry.space_group_name_H-M   'P 1'
#
loop_
_entity.id
_entity.type
_entity.pdbx_description
1 polymer ?
#
loop_
_entity_poly.entity_id
_entity_poly.type
_entity_poly.pdbx_seq_one_letter_code
_entity_poly.pdbx_strand_id
1 'polypeptide(L)'
;MEEADDAPPPWRPSKPAAAIDGSSGPLAAAAARLSGRSRALPSSRDFHFYNNFPSFRSPVGAAAARAGASLAALGAAPFYPKRHPPFPGDDLDDAQDWVVGVIDDLAEQFGASMDEFKAAREEEEATGRRATEEDGFQVVYGKKKKKVMGGGGGEEGVGRGGEAFGGGSGSVKMATRDKSAAPGAKAKVPFHIPTIPRPQDVHRILVDNSSKPFEHSWLEKSDDGSRVVHPLEKIPMEQLVDRDFPESEPIKPPALDDTPFTHVEDLKSLEVLATKLKSATEFAVDLEHNHYRSFQGLTCLMQISTRTEDFIVDTLKLRKYLGDYLREIFKDPTKKKVMHGADRDIIWLQRDFGIYVCNLFDTGQASRILQMDRNSLEHLLHHFCGVTANKEYQSADWRLRPLPDEMIK
;
A
#
# COMPACT_ATOMS: atom_id res chain seq x y z
N MET A 1 -22.07 -19.32 -42.15
CA MET A 1 -22.73 -18.05 -42.49
C MET A 1 -22.24 -17.08 -41.43
N GLU A 2 -21.25 -16.29 -41.84
CA GLU A 2 -20.45 -15.26 -41.15
C GLU A 2 -19.95 -15.53 -39.71
N GLU A 3 -18.74 -16.11 -39.63
CA GLU A 3 -17.76 -15.80 -38.58
C GLU A 3 -17.23 -14.38 -38.80
N ALA A 4 -17.42 -13.49 -37.83
CA ALA A 4 -16.73 -12.20 -37.78
C ALA A 4 -15.61 -12.29 -36.75
N ASP A 5 -14.37 -12.22 -37.24
CA ASP A 5 -13.14 -12.06 -36.49
C ASP A 5 -13.25 -10.86 -35.54
N ASP A 6 -13.30 -11.12 -34.24
CA ASP A 6 -13.20 -10.10 -33.19
C ASP A 6 -11.72 -9.77 -33.00
N ALA A 7 -11.26 -8.71 -33.66
CA ALA A 7 -9.89 -8.23 -33.51
C ALA A 7 -9.64 -7.74 -32.06
N PRO A 8 -8.53 -8.13 -31.41
CA PRO A 8 -8.25 -7.69 -30.05
C PRO A 8 -8.09 -6.15 -29.99
N PRO A 9 -8.56 -5.49 -28.91
CA PRO A 9 -8.51 -4.05 -28.77
C PRO A 9 -7.06 -3.52 -28.81
N PRO A 10 -6.84 -2.28 -29.29
CA PRO A 10 -5.49 -1.71 -29.40
C PRO A 10 -4.84 -1.59 -28.01
N TRP A 11 -3.65 -2.16 -27.90
CA TRP A 11 -2.79 -2.10 -26.71
C TRP A 11 -2.63 -0.66 -26.23
N ARG A 12 -3.08 -0.36 -25.01
CA ARG A 12 -2.72 0.91 -24.34
C ARG A 12 -1.29 0.76 -23.81
N PRO A 13 -0.35 1.65 -24.15
CA PRO A 13 0.97 1.61 -23.56
C PRO A 13 0.86 1.76 -22.05
N SER A 14 1.57 0.93 -21.31
CA SER A 14 1.62 1.00 -19.84
C SER A 14 2.06 2.42 -19.41
N LYS A 15 1.54 2.90 -18.28
CA LYS A 15 1.84 4.25 -17.76
C LYS A 15 3.35 4.62 -17.76
N PRO A 16 4.29 3.69 -17.51
CA PRO A 16 5.73 3.96 -17.63
C PRO A 16 6.19 4.21 -19.07
N ALA A 17 5.67 3.47 -20.06
CA ALA A 17 6.03 3.64 -21.46
C ALA A 17 5.57 5.01 -22.00
N ALA A 18 4.38 5.47 -21.63
CA ALA A 18 3.91 6.82 -21.95
C ALA A 18 4.77 7.93 -21.32
N ALA A 19 5.32 7.69 -20.11
CA ALA A 19 6.23 8.62 -19.46
C ALA A 19 7.60 8.68 -20.16
N ILE A 20 8.11 7.54 -20.65
CA ILE A 20 9.36 7.47 -21.41
C ILE A 20 9.19 8.10 -22.81
N ASP A 21 8.10 7.88 -23.52
CA ASP A 21 7.83 8.59 -24.78
C ASP A 21 7.69 10.11 -24.55
N GLY A 22 7.12 10.51 -23.42
CA GLY A 22 7.08 11.91 -22.96
C GLY A 22 8.47 12.53 -22.77
N SER A 23 9.51 11.72 -22.49
CA SER A 23 10.89 12.19 -22.35
C SER A 23 11.53 12.61 -23.68
N SER A 24 10.94 12.23 -24.82
CA SER A 24 11.31 12.72 -26.16
C SER A 24 10.44 13.89 -26.65
N GLY A 25 9.49 14.32 -25.80
CA GLY A 25 8.46 15.28 -26.16
C GLY A 25 8.94 16.73 -26.32
N PRO A 26 8.00 17.66 -26.60
CA PRO A 26 8.28 19.08 -26.78
C PRO A 26 9.09 19.71 -25.64
N LEU A 27 8.92 19.21 -24.41
CA LEU A 27 9.65 19.67 -23.23
C LEU A 27 11.15 19.34 -23.30
N ALA A 28 11.52 18.12 -23.66
CA ALA A 28 12.93 17.73 -23.76
C ALA A 28 13.63 18.48 -24.90
N ALA A 29 12.95 18.62 -26.04
CA ALA A 29 13.45 19.46 -27.14
C ALA A 29 13.60 20.93 -26.73
N ALA A 30 12.65 21.49 -25.97
CA ALA A 30 12.72 22.85 -25.44
C ALA A 30 13.87 23.02 -24.44
N ALA A 31 14.05 22.07 -23.52
CA ALA A 31 15.15 22.06 -22.56
C ALA A 31 16.52 21.99 -23.25
N ALA A 32 16.67 21.11 -24.26
CA ALA A 32 17.88 21.01 -25.06
C ALA A 32 18.18 22.31 -25.83
N ARG A 33 17.16 22.94 -26.43
CA ARG A 33 17.31 24.25 -27.10
C ARG A 33 17.70 25.35 -26.12
N LEU A 34 17.10 25.38 -24.93
CA LEU A 34 17.43 26.35 -23.89
C LEU A 34 18.87 26.19 -23.40
N SER A 35 19.29 24.95 -23.11
CA SER A 35 20.68 24.61 -22.75
C SER A 35 21.68 24.96 -23.86
N GLY A 36 21.31 24.76 -25.12
CA GLY A 36 22.13 25.19 -26.26
C GLY A 36 22.28 26.71 -26.33
N ARG A 37 21.20 27.45 -26.13
CA ARG A 37 21.20 28.93 -26.17
C ARG A 37 21.86 29.57 -24.95
N SER A 38 21.72 28.99 -23.76
CA SER A 38 22.36 29.52 -22.54
C SER A 38 23.89 29.48 -22.64
N ARG A 39 24.45 28.43 -23.29
CA ARG A 39 25.89 28.33 -23.59
C ARG A 39 26.42 29.43 -24.52
N ALA A 40 25.55 30.08 -25.29
CA ALA A 40 25.93 31.21 -26.13
C ALA A 40 25.97 32.54 -25.36
N LEU A 41 25.54 32.57 -24.09
CA LEU A 41 25.67 33.75 -23.24
C LEU A 41 27.15 33.94 -22.87
N PRO A 42 27.77 35.08 -23.19
CA PRO A 42 29.18 35.33 -22.91
C PRO A 42 29.41 35.52 -21.40
N SER A 43 29.75 34.46 -20.67
CA SER A 43 29.99 34.53 -19.22
C SER A 43 31.32 35.19 -18.84
N SER A 44 32.30 35.23 -19.76
CA SER A 44 33.65 35.72 -19.49
C SER A 44 33.87 37.20 -19.81
N ARG A 45 32.83 37.94 -20.19
CA ARG A 45 32.92 39.35 -20.56
C ARG A 45 32.24 40.22 -19.51
N ASP A 46 32.88 41.34 -19.20
CA ASP A 46 32.26 42.38 -18.38
C ASP A 46 31.25 43.19 -19.21
N PHE A 47 30.00 43.25 -18.73
CA PHE A 47 28.92 44.03 -19.32
C PHE A 47 28.54 45.28 -18.50
N HIS A 48 29.26 45.60 -17.43
CA HIS A 48 28.97 46.73 -16.54
C HIS A 48 28.83 48.05 -17.29
N PHE A 49 29.68 48.29 -18.31
CA PHE A 49 29.59 49.48 -19.15
C PHE A 49 28.23 49.58 -19.87
N TYR A 50 27.70 48.46 -20.39
CA TYR A 50 26.46 48.44 -21.16
C TYR A 50 25.21 48.65 -20.29
N ASN A 51 25.29 48.39 -18.99
CA ASN A 51 24.18 48.63 -18.05
C ASN A 51 23.80 50.12 -17.94
N ASN A 52 24.64 51.04 -18.41
CA ASN A 52 24.32 52.46 -18.51
C ASN A 52 23.30 52.78 -19.62
N PHE A 53 23.10 51.88 -20.57
CA PHE A 53 22.18 52.09 -21.70
C PHE A 53 20.85 51.37 -21.42
N PRO A 54 19.71 52.08 -21.35
CA PRO A 54 18.40 51.45 -21.14
C PRO A 54 18.07 50.37 -22.17
N SER A 55 18.55 50.52 -23.41
CA SER A 55 18.41 49.55 -24.49
C SER A 55 19.08 48.20 -24.22
N PHE A 56 20.07 48.14 -23.32
CA PHE A 56 20.70 46.90 -22.87
C PHE A 56 20.15 46.46 -21.50
N ARG A 57 20.11 47.38 -20.53
CA ARG A 57 19.70 47.07 -19.14
C ARG A 57 18.27 46.52 -19.04
N SER A 58 17.33 47.10 -19.79
CA SER A 58 15.92 46.70 -19.72
C SER A 58 15.66 45.27 -20.21
N PRO A 59 16.07 44.86 -21.43
CA PRO A 59 15.84 43.48 -21.88
C PRO A 59 16.60 42.44 -21.07
N VAL A 60 17.83 42.74 -20.62
CA VAL A 60 18.61 41.82 -19.77
C VAL A 60 17.94 41.64 -18.41
N GLY A 61 17.52 42.72 -17.76
CA GLY A 61 16.79 42.67 -16.50
C GLY A 61 15.45 41.91 -16.62
N ALA A 62 14.71 42.11 -17.72
CA ALA A 62 13.49 41.37 -17.99
C ALA A 62 13.73 39.86 -18.19
N ALA A 63 14.83 39.48 -18.85
CA ALA A 63 15.21 38.08 -19.01
C ALA A 63 15.62 37.44 -17.68
N ALA A 64 16.41 38.15 -16.86
CA ALA A 64 16.82 37.70 -15.52
C ALA A 64 15.60 37.51 -14.60
N ALA A 65 14.67 38.48 -14.58
CA ALA A 65 13.42 38.37 -13.81
C ALA A 65 12.57 37.16 -14.22
N ARG A 66 12.50 36.85 -15.52
CA ARG A 66 11.77 35.67 -16.02
C ARG A 66 12.45 34.36 -15.62
N ALA A 67 13.78 34.30 -15.66
CA ALA A 67 14.53 33.15 -15.19
C ALA A 67 14.33 32.93 -13.68
N GLY A 68 14.45 33.99 -12.88
CA GLY A 68 14.20 33.96 -11.44
C GLY A 68 12.77 33.53 -11.09
N ALA A 69 11.75 34.02 -11.82
CA ALA A 69 10.38 33.57 -11.65
C ALA A 69 10.17 32.07 -11.97
N SER A 70 10.89 31.55 -12.97
CA SER A 70 10.82 30.13 -13.33
C SER A 70 11.47 29.25 -12.26
N LEU A 71 12.61 29.68 -11.70
CA LEU A 71 13.27 29.00 -10.59
C LEU A 71 12.42 29.06 -9.32
N ALA A 72 11.85 30.22 -8.99
CA ALA A 72 10.92 30.35 -7.87
C ALA A 72 9.71 29.40 -8.00
N ALA A 73 9.14 29.26 -9.20
CA ALA A 73 8.06 28.31 -9.46
C ALA A 73 8.51 26.86 -9.28
N LEU A 74 9.75 26.52 -9.68
CA LEU A 74 10.31 25.18 -9.47
C LEU A 74 10.46 24.85 -7.99
N GLY A 75 11.07 25.73 -7.20
CA GLY A 75 11.26 25.46 -5.77
C GLY A 75 9.98 25.49 -4.93
N ALA A 76 8.92 26.13 -5.45
CA ALA A 76 7.58 26.09 -4.86
C ALA A 76 6.75 24.86 -5.29
N ALA A 77 7.28 24.00 -6.17
CA ALA A 77 6.55 22.87 -6.70
C ALA A 77 6.25 21.81 -5.60
N PRO A 78 5.05 21.19 -5.62
CA PRO A 78 4.58 20.33 -4.52
C PRO A 78 5.27 18.97 -4.45
N PHE A 79 6.09 18.61 -5.43
CA PHE A 79 6.77 17.31 -5.45
C PHE A 79 8.05 17.29 -4.59
N TYR A 80 8.54 18.44 -4.12
CA TYR A 80 9.63 18.46 -3.17
C TYR A 80 9.13 18.10 -1.75
N PRO A 81 9.83 17.21 -1.02
CA PRO A 81 9.45 16.81 0.32
C PRO A 81 9.55 17.97 1.33
N LYS A 82 10.41 18.95 1.03
CA LYS A 82 10.58 20.18 1.79
C LYS A 82 10.29 21.36 0.88
N ARG A 83 9.60 22.37 1.39
CA ARG A 83 9.47 23.65 0.67
C ARG A 83 10.82 24.36 0.71
N HIS A 84 11.36 24.67 -0.47
CA HIS A 84 12.53 25.54 -0.56
C HIS A 84 12.17 26.97 -0.18
N PRO A 85 13.12 27.75 0.37
CA PRO A 85 12.91 29.18 0.54
C PRO A 85 12.65 29.86 -0.82
N PRO A 86 12.09 31.08 -0.84
CA PRO A 86 11.97 31.85 -2.07
C PRO A 86 13.33 32.00 -2.78
N PHE A 87 13.32 31.98 -4.11
CA PHE A 87 14.55 32.12 -4.90
C PHE A 87 15.24 33.47 -4.61
N PRO A 88 16.50 33.49 -4.15
CA PRO A 88 17.22 34.72 -3.83
C PRO A 88 17.76 35.36 -5.11
N GLY A 89 16.96 36.19 -5.77
CA GLY A 89 17.31 36.76 -7.08
C GLY A 89 18.35 37.89 -7.08
N ASP A 90 18.68 38.43 -5.91
CA ASP A 90 19.53 39.63 -5.77
C ASP A 90 21.02 39.31 -5.57
N ASP A 91 21.34 38.09 -5.11
CA ASP A 91 22.69 37.62 -4.83
C ASP A 91 22.95 36.33 -5.61
N LEU A 92 24.03 36.31 -6.41
CA LEU A 92 24.34 35.19 -7.30
C LEU A 92 24.88 33.97 -6.54
N ASP A 93 25.59 34.18 -5.43
CA ASP A 93 26.13 33.10 -4.62
C ASP A 93 24.99 32.41 -3.88
N ASP A 94 24.09 33.18 -3.26
CA ASP A 94 22.87 32.65 -2.64
C ASP A 94 21.98 31.92 -3.67
N ALA A 95 21.85 32.48 -4.88
CA ALA A 95 21.09 31.85 -5.98
C ALA A 95 21.71 30.51 -6.40
N GLN A 96 23.04 30.43 -6.45
CA GLN A 96 23.75 29.20 -6.78
C GLN A 96 23.51 28.13 -5.70
N ASP A 97 23.70 28.48 -4.43
CA ASP A 97 23.49 27.57 -3.29
C ASP A 97 22.04 27.07 -3.25
N TRP A 98 21.09 27.95 -3.53
CA TRP A 98 19.68 27.59 -3.65
C TRP A 98 19.44 26.55 -4.76
N VAL A 99 20.01 26.75 -5.95
CA VAL A 99 19.86 25.81 -7.07
C VAL A 99 20.50 24.46 -6.76
N VAL A 100 21.67 24.46 -6.13
CA VAL A 100 22.35 23.22 -5.69
C VAL A 100 21.46 22.43 -4.73
N GLY A 101 20.90 23.08 -3.70
CA GLY A 101 20.01 22.41 -2.75
C GLY A 101 18.76 21.80 -3.39
N VAL A 102 18.17 22.49 -4.37
CA VAL A 102 17.03 21.97 -5.14
C VAL A 102 17.41 20.74 -5.98
N ILE A 103 18.61 20.72 -6.56
CA ILE A 103 19.12 19.59 -7.33
C ILE A 103 19.44 18.41 -6.41
N ASP A 104 20.05 18.65 -5.27
CA ASP A 104 20.39 17.61 -4.29
C ASP A 104 19.13 16.91 -3.77
N ASP A 105 18.09 17.67 -3.40
CA ASP A 105 16.81 17.09 -2.95
C ASP A 105 16.12 16.26 -4.06
N LEU A 106 16.30 16.61 -5.34
CA LEU A 106 15.80 15.83 -6.46
C LEU A 106 16.63 14.56 -6.69
N ALA A 107 17.96 14.67 -6.60
CA ALA A 107 18.88 13.56 -6.75
C ALA A 107 18.70 12.51 -5.63
N GLU A 108 18.47 12.96 -4.40
CA GLU A 108 18.20 12.08 -3.25
C GLU A 108 16.90 11.28 -3.45
N GLN A 109 15.82 11.94 -3.89
CA GLN A 109 14.56 11.25 -4.20
C GLN A 109 14.72 10.23 -5.33
N PHE A 110 15.46 10.58 -6.38
CA PHE A 110 15.75 9.67 -7.47
C PHE A 110 16.59 8.47 -6.99
N GLY A 111 17.61 8.72 -6.16
CA GLY A 111 18.45 7.70 -5.54
C GLY A 111 17.62 6.71 -4.71
N ALA A 112 16.78 7.23 -3.81
CA ALA A 112 15.89 6.40 -2.98
C ALA A 112 14.94 5.54 -3.84
N SER A 113 14.32 6.12 -4.86
CA SER A 113 13.44 5.38 -5.78
C SER A 113 14.21 4.31 -6.58
N MET A 114 15.46 4.60 -6.98
CA MET A 114 16.31 3.65 -7.68
C MET A 114 16.75 2.48 -6.81
N ASP A 115 17.03 2.73 -5.54
CA ASP A 115 17.40 1.68 -4.58
C ASP A 115 16.19 0.78 -4.27
N GLU A 116 14.98 1.35 -4.11
CA GLU A 116 13.74 0.56 -4.01
C GLU A 116 13.54 -0.34 -5.24
N PHE A 117 13.72 0.21 -6.44
CA PHE A 117 13.60 -0.55 -7.69
C PHE A 117 14.64 -1.67 -7.82
N LYS A 118 15.90 -1.41 -7.45
CA LYS A 118 16.96 -2.42 -7.44
C LYS A 118 16.66 -3.54 -6.44
N ALA A 119 16.25 -3.20 -5.22
CA ALA A 119 15.90 -4.18 -4.19
C ALA A 119 14.78 -5.12 -4.67
N ALA A 120 13.72 -4.57 -5.28
CA ALA A 120 12.64 -5.36 -5.86
C ALA A 120 13.14 -6.30 -6.97
N ARG A 121 14.04 -5.80 -7.83
CA ARG A 121 14.61 -6.59 -8.93
C ARG A 121 15.55 -7.70 -8.43
N GLU A 122 16.39 -7.42 -7.45
CA GLU A 122 17.27 -8.42 -6.83
C GLU A 122 16.45 -9.53 -6.16
N GLU A 123 15.32 -9.20 -5.53
CA GLU A 123 14.38 -10.16 -4.98
C GLU A 123 13.69 -11.02 -6.08
N GLU A 124 13.28 -10.42 -7.19
CA GLU A 124 12.74 -11.16 -8.35
C GLU A 124 13.79 -12.09 -8.98
N GLU A 125 15.03 -11.63 -9.12
CA GLU A 125 16.14 -12.43 -9.64
C GLU A 125 16.51 -13.59 -8.68
N ALA A 126 16.43 -13.38 -7.36
CA ALA A 126 16.70 -14.41 -6.35
C ALA A 126 15.58 -15.45 -6.22
N THR A 127 14.30 -15.03 -6.29
CA THR A 127 13.14 -15.91 -6.10
C THR A 127 12.69 -16.63 -7.37
N GLY A 128 13.17 -16.20 -8.54
CA GLY A 128 12.80 -16.79 -9.83
C GLY A 128 11.32 -16.65 -10.20
N ARG A 129 10.55 -15.82 -9.46
CA ARG A 129 9.14 -15.56 -9.73
C ARG A 129 9.00 -14.39 -10.69
N ARG A 130 8.67 -14.71 -11.94
CA ARG A 130 8.18 -13.75 -12.94
C ARG A 130 6.90 -13.09 -12.40
N ALA A 131 6.78 -11.77 -12.51
CA ALA A 131 5.48 -11.13 -12.39
C ALA A 131 4.52 -11.73 -13.43
N THR A 132 3.38 -12.25 -12.96
CA THR A 132 2.32 -12.77 -13.81
C THR A 132 1.92 -11.70 -14.80
N GLU A 133 1.85 -12.13 -16.05
CA GLU A 133 1.69 -11.33 -17.26
C GLU A 133 0.37 -10.54 -17.26
N GLU A 134 0.40 -9.28 -16.84
CA GLU A 134 -0.39 -8.19 -17.41
C GLU A 134 0.48 -6.91 -17.37
N ASP A 135 0.83 -6.39 -18.56
CA ASP A 135 1.62 -5.18 -18.84
C ASP A 135 3.14 -5.15 -18.53
N GLY A 136 3.90 -5.88 -19.36
CA GLY A 136 5.02 -5.30 -20.12
C GLY A 136 6.37 -5.04 -19.43
N PHE A 137 7.28 -6.02 -19.47
CA PHE A 137 8.58 -5.88 -20.16
C PHE A 137 9.25 -7.25 -20.34
N GLN A 138 9.62 -7.59 -21.57
CA GLN A 138 10.42 -8.76 -21.92
C GLN A 138 11.62 -8.30 -22.73
N VAL A 139 12.84 -8.44 -22.18
CA VAL A 139 14.03 -8.80 -22.97
C VAL A 139 14.82 -9.84 -22.18
N VAL A 140 14.89 -11.03 -22.77
CA VAL A 140 15.72 -12.16 -22.36
C VAL A 140 17.08 -12.01 -23.04
N TYR A 141 18.18 -12.18 -22.30
CA TYR A 141 19.33 -12.92 -22.81
C TYR A 141 19.90 -13.82 -21.71
N GLY A 142 19.63 -15.12 -21.86
CA GLY A 142 20.26 -16.18 -21.08
C GLY A 142 21.49 -16.75 -21.77
N LYS A 143 22.43 -17.16 -20.91
CA LYS A 143 23.54 -18.12 -21.07
C LYS A 143 24.85 -17.63 -21.69
N LYS A 144 25.87 -17.61 -20.83
CA LYS A 144 26.99 -18.55 -20.98
C LYS A 144 27.52 -19.06 -19.64
N LYS A 145 27.30 -20.36 -19.38
CA LYS A 145 28.10 -21.18 -18.48
C LYS A 145 29.52 -21.30 -19.08
N LYS A 146 30.56 -21.08 -18.28
CA LYS A 146 31.66 -22.06 -18.13
C LYS A 146 32.51 -21.75 -16.91
N LYS A 147 32.51 -22.69 -15.96
CA LYS A 147 33.43 -22.83 -14.84
C LYS A 147 34.31 -24.04 -15.16
N VAL A 148 35.62 -23.88 -15.39
CA VAL A 148 36.63 -24.93 -15.12
C VAL A 148 38.00 -24.27 -14.85
N MET A 149 38.60 -24.80 -13.78
CA MET A 149 39.88 -24.62 -13.08
C MET A 149 41.20 -24.40 -13.85
N GLY A 150 42.16 -23.82 -13.09
CA GLY A 150 43.63 -24.00 -13.17
C GLY A 150 44.37 -22.83 -13.81
N GLY A 151 45.43 -22.22 -13.26
CA GLY A 151 46.27 -22.44 -12.08
C GLY A 151 47.61 -21.68 -12.28
N GLY A 152 48.17 -21.08 -11.22
CA GLY A 152 49.55 -20.53 -11.12
C GLY A 152 49.82 -19.22 -11.89
N GLY A 153 50.61 -18.23 -11.45
CA GLY A 153 51.50 -18.04 -10.30
C GLY A 153 52.41 -16.82 -10.59
N GLY A 154 52.98 -16.19 -9.55
CA GLY A 154 54.05 -15.15 -9.58
C GLY A 154 53.55 -13.70 -9.42
N GLU A 155 53.67 -13.06 -8.25
CA GLU A 155 54.85 -12.34 -7.67
C GLU A 155 55.28 -11.13 -8.53
N GLU A 156 55.67 -9.94 -8.06
CA GLU A 156 55.74 -9.21 -6.78
C GLU A 156 56.08 -7.75 -7.21
N GLY A 157 55.75 -6.74 -6.40
CA GLY A 157 56.16 -5.36 -6.72
C GLY A 157 55.65 -4.29 -5.75
N VAL A 158 56.36 -4.15 -4.64
CA VAL A 158 56.16 -3.17 -3.56
C VAL A 158 56.54 -1.74 -3.99
N GLY A 159 55.77 -0.73 -3.55
CA GLY A 159 56.14 0.68 -3.63
C GLY A 159 55.30 1.53 -2.66
N ARG A 160 55.97 2.30 -1.80
CA ARG A 160 55.52 2.83 -0.50
C ARG A 160 55.40 4.36 -0.52
N GLY A 161 54.49 4.93 0.30
CA GLY A 161 54.46 6.34 0.74
C GLY A 161 53.30 7.17 0.16
N GLY A 162 52.57 8.00 0.87
CA GLY A 162 52.59 8.44 2.27
C GLY A 162 51.48 9.49 2.50
N GLU A 163 51.02 9.57 3.75
CA GLU A 163 50.46 10.73 4.48
C GLU A 163 49.07 11.33 4.17
N ALA A 164 48.15 11.00 5.09
CA ALA A 164 47.41 11.91 6.00
C ALA A 164 46.22 12.77 5.52
N PHE A 165 45.32 13.00 6.51
CA PHE A 165 44.02 13.71 6.54
C PHE A 165 42.81 12.88 6.08
N GLY A 166 41.78 12.58 6.87
CA GLY A 166 41.35 13.07 8.18
C GLY A 166 39.84 13.36 8.12
N GLY A 167 39.04 12.65 8.93
CA GLY A 167 37.72 13.14 9.37
C GLY A 167 36.46 12.41 8.85
N GLY A 168 35.92 11.51 9.69
CA GLY A 168 34.49 11.53 10.04
C GLY A 168 33.47 10.86 9.11
N SER A 169 33.40 9.52 9.09
CA SER A 169 32.19 8.81 8.69
C SER A 169 31.31 8.54 9.92
N GLY A 170 30.26 9.34 10.07
CA GLY A 170 29.24 9.17 11.11
C GLY A 170 28.49 7.85 10.94
N SER A 171 28.82 6.86 11.77
CA SER A 171 28.02 5.65 11.94
C SER A 171 26.72 6.01 12.67
N VAL A 172 25.59 5.87 11.98
CA VAL A 172 24.25 5.98 12.55
C VAL A 172 24.05 4.81 13.51
N LYS A 173 24.26 5.03 14.81
CA LYS A 173 23.90 4.10 15.88
C LYS A 173 22.41 4.23 16.18
N MET A 174 21.62 3.20 15.86
CA MET A 174 20.27 3.05 16.39
C MET A 174 20.31 2.95 17.92
N ALA A 175 19.56 3.81 18.60
CA ALA A 175 19.32 3.71 20.02
C ALA A 175 18.48 2.46 20.32
N THR A 176 19.14 1.37 20.70
CA THR A 176 18.50 0.26 21.41
C THR A 176 18.12 0.76 22.79
N ARG A 177 16.83 1.02 23.00
CA ARG A 177 16.28 1.39 24.29
C ARG A 177 16.54 0.25 25.28
N ASP A 178 17.19 0.61 26.39
CA ASP A 178 17.70 -0.27 27.43
C ASP A 178 16.74 -1.37 27.87
N LYS A 179 17.22 -2.62 27.79
CA LYS A 179 16.68 -3.76 28.52
C LYS A 179 17.14 -3.68 29.98
N SER A 180 16.41 -2.93 30.79
CA SER A 180 16.35 -3.14 32.23
C SER A 180 14.90 -3.41 32.63
N ALA A 181 14.34 -4.53 32.16
CA ALA A 181 13.07 -5.05 32.65
C ALA A 181 13.37 -6.22 33.60
N ALA A 182 12.90 -6.10 34.84
CA ALA A 182 13.02 -7.10 35.90
C ALA A 182 12.58 -8.50 35.41
N PRO A 183 13.14 -9.60 35.97
CA PRO A 183 12.75 -10.96 35.61
C PRO A 183 11.29 -11.16 36.03
N GLY A 184 10.37 -11.11 35.04
CA GLY A 184 8.92 -11.19 35.26
C GLY A 184 8.07 -10.20 34.45
N ALA A 185 8.66 -9.26 33.73
CA ALA A 185 7.90 -8.35 32.86
C ALA A 185 7.47 -9.07 31.56
N LYS A 186 6.16 -9.40 31.47
CA LYS A 186 5.52 -9.97 30.27
C LYS A 186 5.95 -9.22 29.01
N ALA A 187 6.37 -9.95 27.98
CA ALA A 187 6.77 -9.37 26.70
C ALA A 187 5.57 -8.60 26.11
N LYS A 188 5.72 -7.28 25.96
CA LYS A 188 4.70 -6.46 25.29
C LYS A 188 4.61 -6.92 23.83
N VAL A 189 3.42 -7.34 23.41
CA VAL A 189 3.11 -7.62 22.02
C VAL A 189 3.46 -6.37 21.19
N PRO A 190 4.35 -6.45 20.20
CA PRO A 190 4.78 -5.27 19.47
C PRO A 190 3.64 -4.77 18.58
N PHE A 191 3.26 -3.51 18.76
CA PHE A 191 2.27 -2.85 17.89
C PHE A 191 2.81 -2.55 16.49
N HIS A 192 4.14 -2.56 16.35
CA HIS A 192 4.83 -2.41 15.08
C HIS A 192 6.12 -3.23 15.07
N ILE A 193 6.30 -4.01 14.01
CA ILE A 193 7.54 -4.76 13.75
C ILE A 193 8.19 -4.17 12.48
N PRO A 194 9.31 -3.41 12.60
CA PRO A 194 9.95 -2.74 11.46
C PRO A 194 10.50 -3.68 10.39
N THR A 195 10.84 -4.91 10.77
CA THR A 195 11.41 -5.93 9.87
C THR A 195 10.38 -6.64 9.01
N ILE A 196 9.08 -6.47 9.29
CA ILE A 196 8.01 -7.03 8.44
C ILE A 196 7.95 -6.23 7.13
N PRO A 197 8.20 -6.87 5.97
CA PRO A 197 8.07 -6.21 4.67
C PRO A 197 6.62 -5.73 4.48
N ARG A 198 6.42 -4.67 3.71
CA ARG A 198 5.07 -4.13 3.47
C ARG A 198 4.25 -5.18 2.72
N PRO A 199 3.13 -5.69 3.28
CA PRO A 199 2.33 -6.70 2.59
C PRO A 199 1.80 -6.21 1.24
N GLN A 200 1.66 -4.89 1.07
CA GLN A 200 1.27 -4.31 -0.21
C GLN A 200 2.28 -4.60 -1.32
N ASP A 201 3.58 -4.58 -1.00
CA ASP A 201 4.65 -4.86 -1.96
C ASP A 201 4.76 -6.38 -2.18
N VAL A 202 4.74 -7.17 -1.10
CA VAL A 202 4.84 -8.65 -1.12
C VAL A 202 3.70 -9.30 -1.92
N HIS A 203 2.47 -8.82 -1.74
CA HIS A 203 1.28 -9.39 -2.39
C HIS A 203 0.78 -8.57 -3.60
N ARG A 204 1.58 -7.57 -4.03
CA ARG A 204 1.25 -6.68 -5.16
C ARG A 204 -0.14 -6.04 -5.03
N ILE A 205 -0.46 -5.59 -3.82
CA ILE A 205 -1.69 -4.86 -3.53
C ILE A 205 -1.51 -3.44 -4.07
N LEU A 206 -2.22 -3.13 -5.14
CA LEU A 206 -2.23 -1.78 -5.70
C LEU A 206 -2.89 -0.82 -4.70
N VAL A 207 -2.21 0.29 -4.41
CA VAL A 207 -2.69 1.33 -3.49
C VAL A 207 -2.75 2.66 -4.24
N ASP A 208 -3.95 3.23 -4.37
CA ASP A 208 -4.15 4.60 -4.82
C ASP A 208 -4.63 5.44 -3.62
N ASN A 209 -3.75 6.32 -3.12
CA ASN A 209 -4.06 7.24 -2.03
C ASN A 209 -4.42 8.65 -2.54
N SER A 210 -4.67 8.82 -3.84
CA SER A 210 -5.17 10.10 -4.36
C SER A 210 -6.56 10.39 -3.82
N SER A 211 -6.93 11.66 -3.73
CA SER A 211 -8.21 12.12 -3.17
C SER A 211 -9.40 11.94 -4.14
N LYS A 212 -9.35 10.92 -5.01
CA LYS A 212 -10.44 10.60 -5.93
C LYS A 212 -11.57 9.90 -5.16
N PRO A 213 -12.83 10.04 -5.61
CA PRO A 213 -13.92 9.24 -5.09
C PRO A 213 -13.59 7.74 -5.16
N PHE A 214 -14.08 6.96 -4.20
CA PHE A 214 -13.93 5.51 -4.23
C PHE A 214 -14.65 4.95 -5.46
N GLU A 215 -13.91 4.26 -6.31
CA GLU A 215 -14.42 3.56 -7.47
C GLU A 215 -14.10 2.07 -7.32
N HIS A 216 -15.11 1.23 -7.51
CA HIS A 216 -14.93 -0.21 -7.59
C HIS A 216 -15.51 -0.67 -8.93
N SER A 217 -14.69 -1.36 -9.74
CA SER A 217 -15.00 -1.70 -11.14
C SER A 217 -16.32 -2.47 -11.33
N TRP A 218 -16.74 -3.20 -10.31
CA TRP A 218 -17.96 -4.01 -10.31
C TRP A 218 -19.24 -3.27 -9.93
N LEU A 219 -19.14 -2.02 -9.44
CA LEU A 219 -20.33 -1.28 -9.03
C LEU A 219 -20.97 -0.60 -10.23
N GLU A 220 -22.29 -0.73 -10.30
CA GLU A 220 -23.08 -0.07 -11.32
C GLU A 220 -23.11 1.44 -11.08
N LYS A 221 -23.20 2.21 -12.16
CA LYS A 221 -23.50 3.64 -12.10
C LYS A 221 -25.00 3.84 -12.19
N SER A 222 -25.49 4.94 -11.61
CA SER A 222 -26.88 5.35 -11.76
C SER A 222 -27.23 5.60 -13.22
N ASP A 223 -28.53 5.62 -13.56
CA ASP A 223 -29.00 5.79 -14.94
C ASP A 223 -28.50 7.09 -15.59
N ASP A 224 -28.24 8.13 -14.79
CA ASP A 224 -27.67 9.41 -15.21
C ASP A 224 -26.12 9.44 -15.22
N GLY A 225 -25.47 8.35 -14.79
CA GLY A 225 -24.02 8.21 -14.65
C GLY A 225 -23.39 9.07 -13.55
N SER A 226 -24.18 9.76 -12.74
CA SER A 226 -23.70 10.78 -11.79
C SER A 226 -23.06 10.19 -10.53
N ARG A 227 -23.48 8.99 -10.13
CA ARG A 227 -22.97 8.32 -8.93
C ARG A 227 -22.88 6.82 -9.11
N VAL A 228 -22.11 6.21 -8.20
CA VAL A 228 -22.05 4.76 -8.05
C VAL A 228 -23.24 4.32 -7.19
N VAL A 229 -23.92 3.25 -7.61
CA VAL A 229 -25.08 2.68 -6.92
C VAL A 229 -24.59 1.61 -5.94
N HIS A 230 -25.00 1.72 -4.68
CA HIS A 230 -24.65 0.71 -3.68
C HIS A 230 -25.38 -0.60 -4.02
N PRO A 231 -24.74 -1.78 -3.99
CA PRO A 231 -25.37 -3.02 -4.47
C PRO A 231 -26.66 -3.40 -3.75
N LEU A 232 -26.78 -3.00 -2.48
CA LEU A 232 -27.97 -3.25 -1.66
C LEU A 232 -29.11 -2.24 -1.90
N GLU A 233 -28.88 -1.15 -2.64
CA GLU A 233 -29.91 -0.15 -2.95
C GLU A 233 -31.05 -0.74 -3.80
N LYS A 234 -30.75 -1.79 -4.56
CA LYS A 234 -31.73 -2.52 -5.40
C LYS A 234 -32.51 -3.59 -4.64
N ILE A 235 -32.10 -3.92 -3.41
CA ILE A 235 -32.74 -4.96 -2.61
C ILE A 235 -33.89 -4.30 -1.83
N PRO A 236 -35.13 -4.79 -1.93
CA PRO A 236 -36.25 -4.27 -1.15
C PRO A 236 -35.93 -4.28 0.34
N MET A 237 -36.31 -3.22 1.06
CA MET A 237 -36.00 -3.06 2.48
C MET A 237 -36.50 -4.26 3.32
N GLU A 238 -37.58 -4.90 2.88
CA GLU A 238 -38.16 -6.09 3.51
C GLU A 238 -37.24 -7.31 3.46
N GLN A 239 -36.35 -7.40 2.47
CA GLN A 239 -35.35 -8.47 2.37
C GLN A 239 -34.06 -8.16 3.15
N LEU A 240 -33.84 -6.89 3.49
CA LEU A 240 -32.68 -6.47 4.29
C LEU A 240 -32.87 -6.78 5.78
N VAL A 241 -34.13 -6.90 6.21
CA VAL A 241 -34.52 -7.15 7.60
C VAL A 241 -35.11 -8.54 7.69
N ASP A 242 -34.41 -9.44 8.38
CA ASP A 242 -35.00 -10.72 8.79
C ASP A 242 -36.18 -10.42 9.73
N ARG A 243 -37.39 -10.86 9.37
CA ARG A 243 -38.62 -10.64 10.15
C ARG A 243 -39.16 -11.93 10.77
N ASP A 244 -38.72 -13.08 10.27
CA ASP A 244 -39.23 -14.39 10.65
C ASP A 244 -38.27 -15.06 11.62
N PHE A 245 -38.37 -14.69 12.89
CA PHE A 245 -37.63 -15.32 13.99
C PHE A 245 -38.55 -16.25 14.77
N PRO A 246 -38.60 -17.56 14.46
CA PRO A 246 -39.23 -18.49 15.37
C PRO A 246 -38.48 -18.46 16.71
N GLU A 247 -39.22 -18.47 17.82
CA GLU A 247 -38.60 -18.72 19.12
C GLU A 247 -37.85 -20.05 19.06
N SER A 248 -36.54 -20.00 19.33
CA SER A 248 -35.66 -21.17 19.32
C SER A 248 -34.78 -21.14 20.55
N GLU A 249 -34.54 -22.31 21.13
CA GLU A 249 -33.58 -22.45 22.24
C GLU A 249 -32.16 -22.06 21.79
N PRO A 250 -31.44 -21.23 22.56
CA PRO A 250 -30.07 -20.85 22.24
C PRO A 250 -29.13 -22.07 22.14
N ILE A 251 -28.50 -22.26 20.98
CA ILE A 251 -27.50 -23.30 20.77
C ILE A 251 -26.14 -22.76 21.26
N LYS A 252 -25.57 -23.41 22.27
CA LYS A 252 -24.24 -23.08 22.80
C LYS A 252 -23.15 -23.43 21.77
N PRO A 253 -22.06 -22.64 21.69
CA PRO A 253 -20.93 -23.01 20.87
C PRO A 253 -20.27 -24.31 21.38
N PRO A 254 -19.72 -25.14 20.49
CA PRO A 254 -18.85 -26.25 20.89
C PRO A 254 -17.62 -25.76 21.67
N ALA A 255 -17.00 -26.66 22.45
CA ALA A 255 -15.74 -26.35 23.11
C ALA A 255 -14.63 -26.15 22.07
N LEU A 256 -13.70 -25.23 22.31
CA LEU A 256 -12.63 -24.90 21.36
C LEU A 256 -11.82 -26.12 20.88
N ASP A 257 -11.54 -27.06 21.78
CA ASP A 257 -10.80 -28.29 21.45
C ASP A 257 -11.60 -29.26 20.56
N ASP A 258 -12.93 -29.14 20.53
CA ASP A 258 -13.83 -29.95 19.73
C ASP A 258 -14.26 -29.27 18.42
N THR A 259 -13.94 -27.97 18.24
CA THR A 259 -14.32 -27.20 17.07
C THR A 259 -13.27 -27.35 15.96
N PRO A 260 -13.63 -27.90 14.79
CA PRO A 260 -12.74 -27.89 13.63
C PRO A 260 -12.30 -26.47 13.27
N PHE A 261 -11.00 -26.31 13.08
CA PHE A 261 -10.36 -25.05 12.75
C PHE A 261 -9.62 -25.15 11.42
N THR A 262 -9.81 -24.18 10.53
CA THR A 262 -9.11 -24.11 9.24
C THR A 262 -8.45 -22.75 9.02
N HIS A 263 -7.13 -22.76 8.81
CA HIS A 263 -6.41 -21.58 8.32
C HIS A 263 -6.52 -21.51 6.79
N VAL A 264 -7.16 -20.46 6.29
CA VAL A 264 -7.46 -20.25 4.86
C VAL A 264 -6.42 -19.32 4.27
N GLU A 265 -5.44 -19.90 3.58
CA GLU A 265 -4.26 -19.20 3.06
C GLU A 265 -3.99 -19.45 1.57
N ASP A 266 -4.83 -20.23 0.89
CA ASP A 266 -4.72 -20.50 -0.55
C ASP A 266 -6.11 -20.57 -1.22
N LEU A 267 -6.13 -20.64 -2.55
CA LEU A 267 -7.38 -20.69 -3.31
C LEU A 267 -8.23 -21.92 -2.99
N LYS A 268 -7.59 -23.06 -2.73
CA LYS A 268 -8.30 -24.33 -2.45
C LYS A 268 -9.04 -24.27 -1.11
N SER A 269 -8.38 -23.78 -0.08
CA SER A 269 -8.99 -23.55 1.23
C SER A 269 -10.08 -22.46 1.18
N LEU A 270 -9.91 -21.43 0.35
CA LEU A 270 -10.92 -20.40 0.11
C LEU A 270 -12.17 -20.96 -0.60
N GLU A 271 -12.00 -21.83 -1.60
CA GLU A 271 -13.09 -22.53 -2.27
C GLU A 271 -13.89 -23.42 -1.31
N VAL A 272 -13.19 -24.14 -0.41
CA VAL A 272 -13.81 -24.95 0.63
C VAL A 272 -14.63 -24.09 1.57
N LEU A 273 -14.06 -22.97 2.06
CA LEU A 273 -14.78 -22.00 2.89
C LEU A 273 -16.04 -21.49 2.17
N ALA A 274 -15.91 -21.00 0.94
CA ALA A 274 -17.04 -20.48 0.17
C ALA A 274 -18.14 -21.54 -0.02
N THR A 275 -17.77 -22.79 -0.26
CA THR A 275 -18.73 -23.91 -0.39
C THR A 275 -19.49 -24.15 0.92
N LYS A 276 -18.80 -24.12 2.07
CA LYS A 276 -19.41 -24.30 3.37
C LYS A 276 -20.36 -23.14 3.72
N LEU A 277 -19.96 -21.91 3.43
CA LEU A 277 -20.82 -20.73 3.67
C LEU A 277 -22.04 -20.68 2.73
N LYS A 278 -21.96 -21.24 1.51
CA LYS A 278 -23.14 -21.40 0.64
C LYS A 278 -24.21 -22.28 1.28
N SER A 279 -23.83 -23.30 2.05
CA SER A 279 -24.75 -24.20 2.74
C SER A 279 -25.21 -23.66 4.10
N ALA A 280 -24.51 -22.67 4.66
CA ALA A 280 -24.87 -22.06 5.94
C ALA A 280 -26.07 -21.11 5.78
N THR A 281 -26.94 -21.11 6.78
CA THR A 281 -28.04 -20.14 6.98
C THR A 281 -27.58 -18.94 7.81
N GLU A 282 -26.58 -19.11 8.65
CA GLU A 282 -25.93 -18.04 9.40
C GLU A 282 -24.44 -18.32 9.60
N PHE A 283 -23.66 -17.25 9.73
CA PHE A 283 -22.26 -17.31 10.13
C PHE A 283 -21.84 -16.00 10.80
N ALA A 284 -20.88 -16.08 11.73
CA ALA A 284 -20.29 -14.92 12.38
C ALA A 284 -19.04 -14.46 11.61
N VAL A 285 -18.77 -13.15 11.64
CA VAL A 285 -17.60 -12.54 10.97
C VAL A 285 -16.96 -11.49 11.88
N ASP A 286 -15.63 -11.46 11.90
CA ASP A 286 -14.83 -10.40 12.51
C ASP A 286 -13.59 -10.10 11.64
N LEU A 287 -12.93 -8.95 11.86
CA LEU A 287 -11.74 -8.55 11.11
C LEU A 287 -10.64 -7.98 12.01
N GLU A 288 -9.39 -8.18 11.60
CA GLU A 288 -8.23 -7.50 12.18
C GLU A 288 -7.66 -6.47 11.20
N HIS A 289 -7.48 -5.23 11.65
CA HIS A 289 -7.06 -4.11 10.82
C HIS A 289 -5.78 -3.44 11.31
N ASN A 290 -4.88 -3.10 10.38
CA ASN A 290 -3.66 -2.34 10.67
C ASN A 290 -3.66 -1.00 9.94
N HIS A 291 -3.53 0.09 10.70
CA HIS A 291 -3.47 1.46 10.17
C HIS A 291 -2.09 2.14 10.35
N TYR A 292 -1.11 1.47 10.97
CA TYR A 292 0.17 2.11 11.32
C TYR A 292 1.11 2.26 10.12
N ARG A 293 1.14 1.27 9.21
CA ARG A 293 2.00 1.28 8.00
C ARG A 293 1.22 1.33 6.68
N SER A 294 -0.03 1.81 6.73
CA SER A 294 -0.87 2.01 5.55
C SER A 294 -1.72 3.26 5.73
N PHE A 295 -1.72 4.16 4.75
CA PHE A 295 -2.40 5.46 4.84
C PHE A 295 -3.91 5.33 5.11
N GLN A 296 -4.61 4.48 4.33
CA GLN A 296 -6.03 4.16 4.58
C GLN A 296 -6.20 2.95 5.52
N GLY A 297 -5.10 2.32 5.92
CA GLY A 297 -5.09 1.05 6.63
C GLY A 297 -5.15 -0.18 5.73
N LEU A 298 -5.15 -1.36 6.35
CA LEU A 298 -5.06 -2.65 5.69
C LEU A 298 -5.76 -3.69 6.55
N THR A 299 -6.77 -4.37 6.00
CA THR A 299 -7.39 -5.53 6.66
C THR A 299 -6.44 -6.72 6.54
N CYS A 300 -5.98 -7.22 7.68
CA CYS A 300 -4.91 -8.20 7.81
C CYS A 300 -5.41 -9.62 8.09
N LEU A 301 -6.60 -9.76 8.66
CA LEU A 301 -7.23 -11.03 8.97
C LEU A 301 -8.74 -10.92 8.89
N MET A 302 -9.39 -12.03 8.60
CA MET A 302 -10.84 -12.17 8.71
C MET A 302 -11.15 -13.49 9.42
N GLN A 303 -11.92 -13.41 10.49
CA GLN A 303 -12.42 -14.55 11.23
C GLN A 303 -13.84 -14.86 10.74
N ILE A 304 -14.13 -16.13 10.48
CA ILE A 304 -15.48 -16.58 10.13
C ILE A 304 -15.80 -17.83 10.95
N SER A 305 -16.96 -17.84 11.60
CA SER A 305 -17.46 -19.00 12.33
C SER A 305 -18.81 -19.43 11.80
N THR A 306 -18.95 -20.72 11.52
CA THR A 306 -20.27 -21.34 11.31
C THR A 306 -20.73 -21.95 12.63
N ARG A 307 -21.84 -22.69 12.63
CA ARG A 307 -22.27 -23.45 13.81
C ARG A 307 -21.31 -24.58 14.19
N THR A 308 -20.50 -25.06 13.24
CA THR A 308 -19.77 -26.33 13.38
C THR A 308 -18.27 -26.20 13.23
N GLU A 309 -17.74 -25.04 12.85
CA GLU A 309 -16.32 -24.85 12.56
C GLU A 309 -15.93 -23.37 12.42
N ASP A 310 -14.66 -23.11 12.65
CA ASP A 310 -14.03 -21.81 12.64
C ASP A 310 -12.96 -21.69 11.54
N PHE A 311 -12.87 -20.49 10.97
CA PHE A 311 -11.92 -20.15 9.91
C PHE A 311 -11.19 -18.87 10.25
N ILE A 312 -9.87 -18.88 10.04
CA ILE A 312 -9.06 -17.67 9.98
C ILE A 312 -8.56 -17.51 8.55
N VAL A 313 -8.84 -16.38 7.94
CA VAL A 313 -8.56 -16.11 6.53
C VAL A 313 -7.43 -15.09 6.41
N ASP A 314 -6.35 -15.46 5.70
CA ASP A 314 -5.26 -14.55 5.39
C ASP A 314 -5.66 -13.58 4.27
N THR A 315 -6.21 -12.44 4.68
CA THR A 315 -6.70 -11.41 3.76
C THR A 315 -5.59 -10.66 3.03
N LEU A 316 -4.33 -10.77 3.46
CA LEU A 316 -3.19 -10.19 2.76
C LEU A 316 -2.84 -11.03 1.54
N LYS A 317 -2.67 -12.34 1.76
CA LYS A 317 -2.30 -13.31 0.71
C LYS A 317 -3.44 -13.55 -0.28
N LEU A 318 -4.69 -13.56 0.18
CA LEU A 318 -5.87 -13.85 -0.63
C LEU A 318 -6.61 -12.60 -1.13
N ARG A 319 -6.08 -11.39 -0.88
CA ARG A 319 -6.77 -10.11 -1.08
C ARG A 319 -7.53 -10.01 -2.40
N LYS A 320 -6.86 -10.33 -3.51
CA LYS A 320 -7.42 -10.20 -4.87
C LYS A 320 -8.51 -11.21 -5.19
N TYR A 321 -8.64 -12.28 -4.40
CA TYR A 321 -9.58 -13.36 -4.65
C TYR A 321 -10.81 -13.28 -3.71
N LEU A 322 -10.69 -12.72 -2.52
CA LEU A 322 -11.78 -12.72 -1.52
C LEU A 322 -13.11 -12.19 -2.07
N GLY A 323 -13.05 -11.10 -2.85
CA GLY A 323 -14.22 -10.52 -3.49
C GLY A 323 -14.89 -11.42 -4.53
N ASP A 324 -14.18 -12.36 -5.14
CA ASP A 324 -14.74 -13.26 -6.15
C ASP A 324 -15.46 -14.45 -5.50
N TYR A 325 -14.95 -14.92 -4.36
CA TYR A 325 -15.47 -16.10 -3.68
C TYR A 325 -16.54 -15.80 -2.62
N LEU A 326 -16.46 -14.65 -1.93
CA LEU A 326 -17.30 -14.37 -0.75
C LEU A 326 -18.38 -13.32 -0.99
N ARG A 327 -18.23 -12.45 -1.99
CA ARG A 327 -19.13 -11.29 -2.23
C ARG A 327 -20.59 -11.68 -2.34
N GLU A 328 -20.91 -12.67 -3.18
CA GLU A 328 -22.30 -13.08 -3.41
C GLU A 328 -22.91 -13.76 -2.17
N ILE A 329 -22.09 -14.46 -1.39
CA ILE A 329 -22.52 -15.09 -0.13
C ILE A 329 -22.85 -14.03 0.93
N PHE A 330 -22.02 -12.98 1.04
CA PHE A 330 -22.23 -11.89 1.99
C PHE A 330 -23.40 -10.99 1.59
N LYS A 331 -23.68 -10.87 0.29
CA LYS A 331 -24.83 -10.13 -0.26
C LYS A 331 -26.15 -10.91 -0.20
N ASP A 332 -26.12 -12.22 0.00
CA ASP A 332 -27.31 -13.07 0.06
C ASP A 332 -28.18 -12.72 1.29
N PRO A 333 -29.42 -12.22 1.13
CA PRO A 333 -30.32 -11.89 2.23
C PRO A 333 -30.78 -13.12 3.02
N THR A 334 -30.74 -14.31 2.45
CA THR A 334 -31.15 -15.56 3.13
C THR A 334 -30.13 -16.05 4.14
N LYS A 335 -28.94 -15.44 4.17
CA LYS A 335 -27.83 -15.80 5.06
C LYS A 335 -27.64 -14.71 6.09
N LYS A 336 -27.80 -15.01 7.38
CA LYS A 336 -27.55 -14.03 8.44
C LYS A 336 -26.04 -13.90 8.69
N LYS A 337 -25.52 -12.68 8.62
CA LYS A 337 -24.13 -12.37 9.01
C LYS A 337 -24.14 -11.77 10.39
N VAL A 338 -23.57 -12.46 11.37
CA VAL A 338 -23.51 -11.98 12.76
C VAL A 338 -22.16 -11.29 12.98
N MET A 339 -22.17 -10.04 13.43
CA MET A 339 -20.95 -9.29 13.75
C MET A 339 -21.15 -8.53 15.06
N HIS A 340 -20.09 -7.92 15.60
CA HIS A 340 -20.17 -7.12 16.82
C HIS A 340 -19.55 -5.75 16.63
N GLY A 341 -20.36 -4.68 16.62
CA GLY A 341 -19.88 -3.32 16.43
C GLY A 341 -19.25 -3.10 15.04
N ALA A 342 -19.95 -3.55 13.99
CA ALA A 342 -19.40 -3.73 12.65
C ALA A 342 -19.21 -2.42 11.85
N ASP A 343 -19.39 -1.26 12.46
CA ASP A 343 -19.41 0.05 11.78
C ASP A 343 -18.16 0.28 10.91
N ARG A 344 -16.99 -0.19 11.37
CA ARG A 344 -15.72 -0.07 10.62
C ARG A 344 -15.49 -1.24 9.68
N ASP A 345 -15.86 -2.44 10.10
CA ASP A 345 -15.69 -3.67 9.34
C ASP A 345 -16.42 -3.60 8.01
N ILE A 346 -17.64 -3.07 8.00
CA ILE A 346 -18.41 -2.85 6.76
C ILE A 346 -17.63 -1.97 5.78
N ILE A 347 -17.01 -0.88 6.24
CA ILE A 347 -16.22 0.01 5.37
C ILE A 347 -14.97 -0.73 4.85
N TRP A 348 -14.31 -1.51 5.69
CA TRP A 348 -13.12 -2.25 5.33
C TRP A 348 -13.42 -3.36 4.31
N LEU A 349 -14.51 -4.11 4.49
CA LEU A 349 -14.96 -5.13 3.53
C LEU A 349 -15.20 -4.54 2.15
N GLN A 350 -15.88 -3.38 2.08
CA GLN A 350 -16.14 -2.70 0.82
C GLN A 350 -14.86 -2.18 0.17
N ARG A 351 -14.02 -1.49 0.93
CA ARG A 351 -12.77 -0.88 0.43
C ARG A 351 -11.78 -1.93 -0.04
N ASP A 352 -11.58 -2.99 0.74
CA ASP A 352 -10.47 -3.92 0.55
C ASP A 352 -10.80 -5.09 -0.36
N PHE A 353 -12.06 -5.53 -0.37
CA PHE A 353 -12.49 -6.76 -1.05
C PHE A 353 -13.73 -6.59 -1.94
N GLY A 354 -14.36 -5.41 -1.93
CA GLY A 354 -15.63 -5.20 -2.62
C GLY A 354 -16.79 -6.02 -2.06
N ILE A 355 -16.69 -6.44 -0.80
CA ILE A 355 -17.70 -7.25 -0.14
C ILE A 355 -18.74 -6.34 0.51
N TYR A 356 -20.02 -6.63 0.28
CA TYR A 356 -21.17 -5.91 0.81
C TYR A 356 -22.02 -6.87 1.63
N VAL A 357 -22.52 -6.41 2.78
CA VAL A 357 -23.21 -7.28 3.74
C VAL A 357 -24.70 -6.99 3.76
N CYS A 358 -25.52 -7.97 3.36
CA CYS A 358 -26.97 -7.95 3.51
C CYS A 358 -27.40 -8.80 4.71
N ASN A 359 -28.53 -8.54 5.38
CA ASN A 359 -28.97 -9.33 6.56
C ASN A 359 -27.87 -9.42 7.65
N LEU A 360 -27.35 -8.26 8.05
CA LEU A 360 -26.40 -8.10 9.15
C LEU A 360 -27.16 -8.09 10.49
N PHE A 361 -26.74 -8.93 11.42
CA PHE A 361 -27.14 -8.85 12.83
C PHE A 361 -25.95 -8.37 13.66
N ASP A 362 -25.98 -7.09 14.07
CA ASP A 362 -24.94 -6.50 14.91
C ASP A 362 -25.28 -6.71 16.41
N THR A 363 -24.53 -7.60 17.05
CA THR A 363 -24.70 -7.94 18.47
C THR A 363 -24.38 -6.78 19.41
N GLY A 364 -23.54 -5.82 19.01
CA GLY A 364 -23.26 -4.61 19.76
C GLY A 364 -24.43 -3.61 19.72
N GLN A 365 -25.17 -3.57 18.62
CA GLN A 365 -26.44 -2.82 18.58
C GLN A 365 -27.53 -3.54 19.40
N ALA A 366 -27.61 -4.87 19.29
CA ALA A 366 -28.56 -5.66 20.08
C ALA A 366 -28.35 -5.49 21.59
N SER A 367 -27.11 -5.54 22.08
CA SER A 367 -26.82 -5.37 23.52
C SER A 367 -27.26 -4.00 24.06
N ARG A 368 -27.15 -2.94 23.23
CA ARG A 368 -27.60 -1.57 23.58
C ARG A 368 -29.12 -1.50 23.68
N ILE A 369 -29.83 -2.11 22.73
CA ILE A 369 -31.30 -2.15 22.72
C ILE A 369 -31.81 -2.95 23.93
N LEU A 370 -31.15 -4.06 24.25
CA LEU A 370 -31.44 -4.89 25.44
C LEU A 370 -31.01 -4.24 26.77
N GLN A 371 -30.38 -3.07 26.73
CA GLN A 371 -29.90 -2.32 27.91
C GLN A 371 -28.99 -3.17 28.82
N MET A 372 -28.09 -3.95 28.21
CA MET A 372 -27.08 -4.70 28.97
C MET A 372 -26.12 -3.77 29.72
N ASP A 373 -25.56 -4.25 30.83
CA ASP A 373 -24.62 -3.47 31.67
C ASP A 373 -23.42 -2.95 30.88
N ARG A 374 -22.93 -3.73 29.92
CA ARG A 374 -21.87 -3.33 28.98
C ARG A 374 -22.15 -3.89 27.60
N ASN A 375 -21.63 -3.19 26.59
CA ASN A 375 -21.87 -3.49 25.17
C ASN A 375 -20.62 -3.97 24.43
N SER A 376 -19.54 -4.32 25.14
CA SER A 376 -18.31 -4.79 24.53
C SER A 376 -18.38 -6.29 24.23
N LEU A 377 -17.68 -6.73 23.18
CA LEU A 377 -17.55 -8.15 22.83
C LEU A 377 -17.03 -8.97 24.01
N GLU A 378 -15.99 -8.47 24.71
CA GLU A 378 -15.46 -9.07 25.93
C GLU A 378 -16.54 -9.33 26.98
N HIS A 379 -17.45 -8.37 27.20
CA HIS A 379 -18.52 -8.54 28.16
C HIS A 379 -19.50 -9.61 27.71
N LEU A 380 -19.88 -9.65 26.42
CA LEU A 380 -20.78 -10.66 25.90
C LEU A 380 -20.17 -12.07 25.97
N LEU A 381 -18.88 -12.20 25.62
CA LEU A 381 -18.14 -13.46 25.74
C LEU A 381 -18.09 -13.96 27.19
N HIS A 382 -17.81 -13.06 28.14
CA HIS A 382 -17.80 -13.43 29.56
C HIS A 382 -19.21 -13.79 30.06
N HIS A 383 -20.21 -12.99 29.72
CA HIS A 383 -21.58 -13.14 30.21
C HIS A 383 -22.28 -14.38 29.64
N PHE A 384 -22.19 -14.61 28.33
CA PHE A 384 -22.91 -15.72 27.66
C PHE A 384 -22.07 -17.00 27.52
N CYS A 385 -20.75 -16.88 27.40
CA CYS A 385 -19.87 -18.03 27.15
C CYS A 385 -18.92 -18.34 28.31
N GLY A 386 -18.84 -17.49 29.35
CA GLY A 386 -17.88 -17.66 30.44
C GLY A 386 -16.42 -17.46 30.04
N VAL A 387 -16.15 -16.84 28.89
CA VAL A 387 -14.82 -16.66 28.32
C VAL A 387 -14.25 -15.30 28.70
N THR A 388 -13.04 -15.26 29.24
CA THR A 388 -12.31 -14.01 29.51
C THR A 388 -11.37 -13.71 28.34
N ALA A 389 -11.72 -12.71 27.53
CA ALA A 389 -10.94 -12.34 26.35
C ALA A 389 -9.59 -11.71 26.74
N ASN A 390 -8.51 -12.09 26.05
CA ASN A 390 -7.20 -11.48 26.22
C ASN A 390 -7.06 -10.22 25.34
N LYS A 391 -6.98 -9.04 25.97
CA LYS A 391 -6.84 -7.75 25.26
C LYS A 391 -5.42 -7.43 24.79
N GLU A 392 -4.41 -8.22 25.17
CA GLU A 392 -3.00 -7.92 24.89
C GLU A 392 -2.71 -7.84 23.37
N TYR A 393 -3.45 -8.60 22.55
CA TYR A 393 -3.21 -8.70 21.10
C TYR A 393 -4.05 -7.74 20.24
N GLN A 394 -4.99 -7.00 20.81
CA GLN A 394 -5.81 -6.05 20.04
C GLN A 394 -4.97 -4.96 19.36
N SER A 395 -3.81 -4.64 19.94
CA SER A 395 -2.85 -3.68 19.39
C SER A 395 -1.69 -4.31 18.64
N ALA A 396 -1.72 -5.63 18.40
CA ALA A 396 -0.64 -6.35 17.74
C ALA A 396 -0.45 -5.92 16.28
N ASP A 397 0.77 -6.08 15.77
CA ASP A 397 1.03 -5.96 14.34
C ASP A 397 0.51 -7.20 13.59
N TRP A 398 -0.79 -7.21 13.26
CA TRP A 398 -1.49 -8.30 12.55
C TRP A 398 -0.96 -8.60 11.13
N ARG A 399 0.04 -7.84 10.66
CA ARG A 399 0.79 -8.14 9.43
C ARG A 399 1.76 -9.30 9.61
N LEU A 400 2.06 -9.69 10.85
CA LEU A 400 2.99 -10.77 11.19
C LEU A 400 2.57 -12.09 10.56
N ARG A 401 3.53 -12.76 9.92
CA ARG A 401 3.40 -14.11 9.36
C ARG A 401 4.67 -14.93 9.64
N PRO A 402 4.56 -16.23 9.99
CA PRO A 402 3.32 -16.91 10.40
C PRO A 402 2.72 -16.27 11.66
N LEU A 403 1.41 -16.43 11.88
CA LEU A 403 0.74 -15.96 13.09
C LEU A 403 1.20 -16.81 14.29
N PRO A 404 1.59 -16.21 15.43
CA PRO A 404 1.82 -16.94 16.67
C PRO A 404 0.56 -17.67 17.16
N ASP A 405 0.71 -18.81 17.80
CA ASP A 405 -0.41 -19.62 18.31
C ASP A 405 -1.32 -18.84 19.27
N GLU A 406 -0.74 -17.92 20.06
CA GLU A 406 -1.49 -17.07 20.98
C GLU A 406 -2.33 -15.99 20.29
N MET A 407 -2.03 -15.66 19.02
CA MET A 407 -2.85 -14.78 18.19
C MET A 407 -3.92 -15.55 17.39
N ILE A 408 -3.77 -16.87 17.26
CA ILE A 408 -4.74 -17.75 16.61
C ILE A 408 -5.89 -18.10 17.58
N LYS A 409 -5.58 -18.20 18.88
CA LYS A 409 -6.56 -18.43 19.97
C LYS A 409 -7.21 -17.13 20.41
#